data_AF-A0A7J8B5E0-F1
#
_entry.id   AF-A0A7J8B5E0-F1
#
_cell.length_a   1.000
_cell.length_b   1.000
_cell.length_c   1.000
_cell.angle_alpha   90.00
_cell.angle_beta   90.00
_cell.angle_gamma   90.00
#
_symmetry.space_group_name_H-M   'P 1'
#
loop_
_entity.id
_entity.type
_entity.pdbx_description
1 polymer ?
#
loop_
_entity_poly.entity_id
_entity_poly.type
_entity_poly.pdbx_seq_one_letter_code
_entity_poly.pdbx_strand_id
1 'polypeptide(L)'
;MRVRVGLTLLFCAVLLGTASASSDDESSQDESLDSKTSLPSDESVKDHSTAGRVVAGQIFLDSEEPELESPIQEEEDGPRSQEGESGTEEVSFLESSNPESKDYEEPTQVRKPALTAIEGTAHGEPCHFPFLFLDKEYDECTSDGRKDGRLWCATTYDYKADEKWGFCETEEEATKRRQMQEAEVMYQTGMKILNGSNKKSQKREAYRYLQKAASMNHTKALERVSYALLFGDYLTQNLQTAKEMFEKLTEEGSPKGQAALGFLYASGLGVNSSQAKALVYYTFGALGGNLIAHMILVSKT
;
A
#
# COMPACT_ATOMS: atom_id res chain seq x y z
N MET A 1 -55.46 -33.79 9.08
CA MET A 1 -55.50 -32.31 9.14
C MET A 1 -54.55 -31.76 8.09
N ARG A 2 -55.07 -31.09 7.06
CA ARG A 2 -54.30 -30.48 5.96
C ARG A 2 -54.59 -28.97 5.99
N VAL A 3 -53.55 -28.14 6.04
CA VAL A 3 -53.69 -26.67 5.93
C VAL A 3 -53.08 -26.24 4.59
N ARG A 4 -53.93 -25.68 3.73
CA ARG A 4 -53.57 -24.93 2.51
C ARG A 4 -53.65 -23.44 2.86
N VAL A 5 -52.65 -22.65 2.49
CA VAL A 5 -52.76 -21.18 2.45
C VAL A 5 -52.61 -20.75 1.00
N GLY A 6 -53.65 -20.10 0.50
CA GLY A 6 -53.82 -19.67 -0.87
C GLY A 6 -53.35 -18.24 -1.12
N LEU A 7 -52.80 -18.07 -2.32
CA LEU A 7 -52.41 -16.84 -3.00
C LEU A 7 -53.65 -16.02 -3.37
N THR A 8 -53.70 -14.72 -3.05
CA THR A 8 -54.71 -13.79 -3.58
C THR A 8 -54.04 -12.54 -4.16
N LEU A 9 -54.27 -12.34 -5.46
CA LEU A 9 -53.96 -11.18 -6.28
C LEU A 9 -55.02 -10.09 -6.05
N LEU A 10 -54.61 -8.83 -5.98
CA LEU A 10 -55.53 -7.69 -6.01
C LEU A 10 -55.05 -6.67 -7.05
N PHE A 11 -55.78 -6.66 -8.16
CA PHE A 11 -55.76 -5.66 -9.23
C PHE A 11 -56.42 -4.37 -8.73
N CYS A 12 -55.87 -3.21 -9.10
CA CYS A 12 -56.63 -1.96 -9.16
C CYS A 12 -56.19 -1.17 -10.39
N ALA A 13 -57.07 -1.14 -11.39
CA ALA A 13 -57.07 -0.20 -12.49
C ALA A 13 -58.27 0.73 -12.29
N VAL A 14 -58.05 2.05 -12.33
CA VAL A 14 -59.10 3.05 -12.58
C VAL A 14 -58.53 4.13 -13.50
N LEU A 15 -59.40 4.51 -14.43
CA LEU A 15 -59.20 5.24 -15.68
C LEU A 15 -59.75 6.69 -15.59
N LEU A 16 -59.30 7.53 -16.55
CA LEU A 16 -59.87 8.79 -17.08
C LEU A 16 -59.80 10.02 -16.15
N GLY A 17 -59.47 11.25 -16.54
CA GLY A 17 -59.55 12.11 -17.76
C GLY A 17 -59.62 13.56 -17.18
N THR A 18 -59.15 14.69 -17.72
CA THR A 18 -59.36 15.31 -19.04
C THR A 18 -58.43 16.54 -19.23
N ALA A 19 -58.04 16.76 -20.50
CA ALA A 19 -57.75 17.98 -21.27
C ALA A 19 -57.63 19.38 -20.62
N SER A 20 -56.59 20.12 -21.07
CA SER A 20 -56.73 21.46 -21.71
C SER A 20 -55.44 21.85 -22.44
N ALA A 21 -55.60 22.47 -23.62
CA ALA A 21 -54.61 22.72 -24.65
C ALA A 21 -54.05 24.16 -24.65
N SER A 22 -52.87 24.35 -25.23
CA SER A 22 -52.48 25.57 -25.97
C SER A 22 -51.30 25.28 -26.94
N SER A 23 -51.61 25.39 -28.24
CA SER A 23 -50.85 25.98 -29.38
C SER A 23 -49.58 26.78 -29.05
N ASP A 24 -48.56 26.98 -29.89
CA ASP A 24 -48.15 26.60 -31.26
C ASP A 24 -46.64 26.96 -31.32
N ASP A 25 -45.80 26.24 -32.07
CA ASP A 25 -44.97 26.84 -33.14
C ASP A 25 -44.00 25.83 -33.78
N GLU A 26 -43.87 26.00 -35.08
CA GLU A 26 -43.31 25.12 -36.10
C GLU A 26 -41.92 25.62 -36.53
N SER A 27 -40.92 24.73 -36.60
CA SER A 27 -39.90 24.79 -37.66
C SER A 27 -39.09 23.49 -37.71
N SER A 28 -39.36 22.70 -38.74
CA SER A 28 -38.54 21.62 -39.28
C SER A 28 -37.30 22.17 -39.99
N GLN A 29 -36.17 21.45 -39.91
CA GLN A 29 -35.30 21.19 -41.06
C GLN A 29 -34.41 19.96 -40.80
N ASP A 30 -34.67 18.94 -41.61
CA ASP A 30 -33.82 17.78 -41.87
C ASP A 30 -32.54 18.21 -42.61
N GLU A 31 -31.42 17.52 -42.38
CA GLU A 31 -30.50 17.10 -43.44
C GLU A 31 -29.69 15.88 -42.99
N SER A 32 -30.06 14.73 -43.54
CA SER A 32 -29.16 13.60 -43.78
C SER A 32 -28.38 13.84 -45.06
N LEU A 33 -27.16 13.30 -45.22
CA LEU A 33 -26.69 12.80 -46.53
C LEU A 33 -25.38 11.98 -46.39
N ASP A 34 -25.48 10.72 -46.79
CA ASP A 34 -24.39 9.82 -47.19
C ASP A 34 -23.79 10.21 -48.56
N SER A 35 -22.49 9.96 -48.80
CA SER A 35 -22.03 9.12 -49.93
C SER A 35 -20.51 9.07 -50.16
N LYS A 36 -20.02 7.82 -50.19
CA LYS A 36 -19.06 7.13 -51.08
C LYS A 36 -18.03 7.87 -51.97
N THR A 37 -16.78 7.35 -51.83
CA THR A 37 -15.86 6.79 -52.87
C THR A 37 -15.25 7.71 -53.95
N SER A 38 -13.91 7.78 -53.99
CA SER A 38 -13.07 7.43 -55.17
C SER A 38 -11.56 7.57 -54.91
N LEU A 39 -10.77 6.61 -55.42
CA LEU A 39 -9.31 6.63 -55.61
C LEU A 39 -8.87 7.65 -56.68
N PRO A 40 -7.59 8.01 -56.74
CA PRO A 40 -6.80 7.54 -57.90
C PRO A 40 -5.34 7.15 -57.59
N SER A 41 -4.75 6.42 -58.53
CA SER A 41 -3.39 5.89 -58.60
C SER A 41 -2.42 6.76 -59.43
N ASP A 42 -1.13 6.66 -59.07
CA ASP A 42 0.12 6.96 -59.79
C ASP A 42 0.44 8.40 -60.27
N GLU A 43 1.52 8.99 -59.71
CA GLU A 43 2.77 9.24 -60.47
C GLU A 43 3.96 9.57 -59.52
N SER A 44 5.16 9.38 -60.07
CA SER A 44 6.46 9.08 -59.46
C SER A 44 7.32 10.25 -58.93
N VAL A 45 8.09 9.93 -57.89
CA VAL A 45 9.52 10.26 -57.60
C VAL A 45 9.93 11.71 -57.33
N LYS A 46 10.42 11.94 -56.09
CA LYS A 46 11.74 12.56 -55.82
C LYS A 46 12.23 12.24 -54.40
N ASP A 47 13.34 11.53 -54.32
CA ASP A 47 14.10 11.23 -53.11
C ASP A 47 14.66 12.50 -52.46
N HIS A 48 14.46 12.65 -51.15
CA HIS A 48 15.37 13.40 -50.28
C HIS A 48 15.69 12.53 -49.06
N SER A 49 16.83 11.87 -49.14
CA SER A 49 17.49 11.18 -48.05
C SER A 49 17.95 12.19 -46.99
N THR A 50 17.37 12.11 -45.79
CA THR A 50 17.99 12.62 -44.57
C THR A 50 17.87 11.55 -43.48
N ALA A 51 19.04 11.06 -43.06
CA ALA A 51 19.19 10.02 -42.07
C ALA A 51 18.72 10.49 -40.69
N GLY A 52 17.55 9.99 -40.25
CA GLY A 52 17.10 10.07 -38.87
C GLY A 52 17.76 8.97 -38.03
N ARG A 53 18.73 9.36 -37.19
CA ARG A 53 19.43 8.46 -36.27
C ARG A 53 18.51 8.09 -35.11
N VAL A 54 17.96 6.88 -35.11
CA VAL A 54 17.23 6.32 -33.96
C VAL A 54 18.23 6.04 -32.84
N VAL A 55 18.12 6.78 -31.74
CA VAL A 55 18.86 6.50 -30.51
C VAL A 55 18.06 5.48 -29.72
N ALA A 56 18.52 4.23 -29.73
CA ALA A 56 18.03 3.21 -28.81
C ALA A 56 18.39 3.64 -27.38
N GLY A 57 17.37 3.91 -26.56
CA GLY A 57 17.54 4.14 -25.13
C GLY A 57 17.98 2.86 -24.44
N GLN A 58 19.10 2.92 -23.73
CA GLN A 58 19.56 1.86 -22.84
C GLN A 58 18.54 1.66 -21.73
N ILE A 59 17.94 0.47 -21.70
CA ILE A 59 17.21 -0.04 -20.55
C ILE A 59 18.27 -0.60 -19.60
N PHE A 60 18.37 -0.04 -18.40
CA PHE A 60 19.14 -0.63 -17.30
C PHE A 60 18.43 -1.92 -16.89
N LEU A 61 19.03 -3.07 -17.24
CA LEU A 61 18.68 -4.38 -16.73
C LEU A 61 19.43 -4.55 -15.41
N ASP A 62 18.74 -4.41 -14.28
CA ASP A 62 19.22 -4.99 -13.03
C ASP A 62 18.94 -6.50 -13.09
N SER A 63 20.02 -7.26 -13.23
CA SER A 63 20.02 -8.71 -13.29
C SER A 63 19.71 -9.32 -11.93
N GLU A 64 18.51 -9.87 -11.76
CA GLU A 64 18.27 -10.96 -10.81
C GLU A 64 17.86 -12.20 -11.62
N GLU A 65 18.80 -13.13 -11.78
CA GLU A 65 18.57 -14.45 -12.38
C GLU A 65 17.86 -15.38 -11.39
N PRO A 66 16.95 -16.26 -11.85
CA PRO A 66 16.44 -17.37 -11.08
C PRO A 66 17.22 -18.66 -11.43
N GLU A 67 17.86 -19.31 -10.45
CA GLU A 67 18.35 -20.68 -10.62
C GLU A 67 17.39 -21.68 -9.96
N LEU A 68 17.03 -22.70 -10.75
CA LEU A 68 16.17 -23.84 -10.42
C LEU A 68 17.02 -25.13 -10.46
N GLU A 69 16.99 -25.87 -9.34
CA GLU A 69 17.23 -27.33 -9.09
C GLU A 69 18.50 -28.03 -9.62
N SER A 70 19.43 -28.53 -8.78
CA SER A 70 19.50 -29.78 -7.95
C SER A 70 20.65 -30.69 -8.49
N PRO A 71 21.30 -31.64 -7.74
CA PRO A 71 20.65 -32.76 -7.04
C PRO A 71 21.26 -33.24 -5.69
N ILE A 72 20.40 -34.01 -5.01
CA ILE A 72 20.53 -35.03 -3.95
C ILE A 72 21.96 -35.59 -3.70
N GLN A 73 22.37 -35.61 -2.43
CA GLN A 73 23.16 -36.70 -1.85
C GLN A 73 22.58 -37.12 -0.49
N GLU A 74 22.24 -38.39 -0.41
CA GLU A 74 21.83 -39.13 0.77
C GLU A 74 23.04 -39.32 1.69
N GLU A 75 22.88 -39.11 3.00
CA GLU A 75 23.63 -39.90 3.98
C GLU A 75 22.67 -40.36 5.08
N GLU A 76 22.45 -41.68 5.09
CA GLU A 76 21.91 -42.41 6.23
C GLU A 76 22.98 -42.50 7.32
N ASP A 77 22.59 -42.26 8.56
CA ASP A 77 23.12 -43.08 9.65
C ASP A 77 22.14 -43.12 10.83
N GLY A 78 21.79 -44.33 11.20
CA GLY A 78 21.21 -44.74 12.48
C GLY A 78 21.72 -46.17 12.78
N PRO A 79 21.45 -46.80 13.94
CA PRO A 79 20.46 -46.40 14.96
C PRO A 79 20.93 -46.62 16.43
N ARG A 80 20.03 -46.34 17.39
CA ARG A 80 19.50 -47.30 18.41
C ARG A 80 19.50 -46.84 19.89
N SER A 81 18.26 -46.69 20.42
CA SER A 81 17.66 -47.01 21.75
C SER A 81 18.43 -46.72 23.07
N GLN A 82 17.83 -46.35 24.22
CA GLN A 82 16.57 -46.80 24.84
C GLN A 82 16.26 -45.99 26.14
N GLU A 83 14.97 -45.74 26.41
CA GLU A 83 14.19 -45.71 27.68
C GLU A 83 14.56 -44.90 28.96
N GLY A 84 13.50 -44.26 29.51
CA GLY A 84 13.23 -43.95 30.94
C GLY A 84 13.84 -42.64 31.49
N GLU A 85 13.27 -41.86 32.42
CA GLU A 85 12.00 -41.83 33.15
C GLU A 85 11.96 -40.48 33.93
N SER A 86 10.76 -39.95 34.17
CA SER A 86 10.32 -39.05 35.26
C SER A 86 11.29 -38.05 35.92
N GLY A 87 10.87 -36.78 35.94
CA GLY A 87 11.40 -35.76 36.84
C GLY A 87 10.65 -34.45 36.71
N THR A 88 9.57 -34.31 37.48
CA THR A 88 8.96 -33.02 37.82
C THR A 88 9.99 -32.13 38.51
N GLU A 89 10.19 -30.88 38.08
CA GLU A 89 10.45 -29.73 38.98
C GLU A 89 10.04 -28.42 38.30
N GLU A 90 9.17 -27.68 38.99
CA GLU A 90 8.99 -26.25 38.83
C GLU A 90 10.33 -25.54 39.05
N VAL A 91 10.66 -24.56 38.22
CA VAL A 91 11.73 -23.59 38.52
C VAL A 91 11.16 -22.19 38.50
N SER A 92 10.60 -21.85 39.65
CA SER A 92 10.83 -20.65 40.43
C SER A 92 11.45 -19.44 39.73
N PHE A 93 10.61 -18.42 39.62
CA PHE A 93 10.89 -17.06 40.09
C PHE A 93 12.06 -16.97 41.08
N LEU A 94 13.15 -16.36 40.63
CA LEU A 94 14.09 -15.66 41.49
C LEU A 94 14.38 -14.27 40.89
N GLU A 95 13.57 -13.34 41.37
CA GLU A 95 13.99 -12.01 41.80
C GLU A 95 15.38 -12.05 42.46
N SER A 96 16.32 -11.24 41.95
CA SER A 96 17.45 -10.59 42.65
C SER A 96 18.40 -10.07 41.57
N SER A 97 18.91 -8.86 41.58
CA SER A 97 18.93 -7.81 42.59
C SER A 97 19.38 -6.54 41.88
N ASN A 98 18.65 -5.46 42.14
CA ASN A 98 18.97 -4.09 41.79
C ASN A 98 20.40 -3.70 42.24
N PRO A 99 21.24 -3.07 41.38
CA PRO A 99 22.29 -2.20 41.86
C PRO A 99 21.94 -0.74 41.59
N GLU A 100 21.86 -0.02 42.70
CA GLU A 100 21.76 1.44 42.87
C GLU A 100 22.31 2.31 41.73
N SER A 101 21.42 3.20 41.29
CA SER A 101 21.66 4.61 40.98
C SER A 101 22.99 4.96 40.32
N LYS A 102 22.98 4.98 38.99
CA LYS A 102 23.60 6.09 38.27
C LYS A 102 22.48 6.90 37.66
N ASP A 103 22.48 8.17 37.98
CA ASP A 103 21.53 9.18 37.56
C ASP A 103 21.32 9.09 36.04
N TYR A 104 20.23 8.44 35.63
CA TYR A 104 19.64 8.67 34.33
C TYR A 104 18.90 10.01 34.46
N GLU A 105 19.64 11.10 34.24
CA GLU A 105 19.01 12.35 33.82
C GLU A 105 18.24 12.04 32.54
N GLU A 106 16.94 11.85 32.69
CA GLU A 106 15.98 11.98 31.62
C GLU A 106 16.20 13.38 31.00
N PRO A 107 16.64 13.51 29.74
CA PRO A 107 16.61 14.79 29.09
C PRO A 107 15.12 15.07 28.84
N THR A 108 14.47 15.69 29.81
CA THR A 108 13.16 16.33 29.67
C THR A 108 13.31 17.61 28.84
N GLN A 109 13.85 17.45 27.64
CA GLN A 109 13.28 18.09 26.49
C GLN A 109 12.83 16.96 25.57
N VAL A 110 11.61 16.48 25.83
CA VAL A 110 10.73 16.13 24.71
C VAL A 110 10.75 17.37 23.84
N ARG A 111 11.63 17.42 22.82
CA ARG A 111 11.67 18.52 21.88
C ARG A 111 10.25 18.60 21.37
N LYS A 112 9.51 19.65 21.75
CA LYS A 112 8.20 19.94 21.16
C LYS A 112 8.40 19.74 19.66
N PRO A 113 7.57 18.91 18.99
CA PRO A 113 7.75 18.66 17.57
C PRO A 113 7.98 20.01 16.90
N ALA A 114 9.06 20.12 16.13
CA ALA A 114 9.20 21.25 15.23
C ALA A 114 8.02 21.12 14.27
N LEU A 115 6.94 21.86 14.56
CA LEU A 115 5.79 21.93 13.71
C LEU A 115 6.30 22.57 12.42
N THR A 116 6.25 21.81 11.33
CA THR A 116 6.61 22.32 10.01
C THR A 116 5.35 22.87 9.38
N ALA A 117 5.45 24.04 8.78
CA ALA A 117 4.39 24.66 8.00
C ALA A 117 4.13 23.81 6.74
N ILE A 118 3.23 22.82 6.82
CA ILE A 118 2.83 22.02 5.66
C ILE A 118 1.71 22.74 4.94
N GLU A 119 1.88 22.93 3.64
CA GLU A 119 0.98 23.73 2.79
C GLU A 119 0.91 25.21 3.26
N GLY A 120 0.93 26.15 2.32
CA GLY A 120 0.98 27.59 2.63
C GLY A 120 2.04 28.31 1.81
N THR A 121 2.46 29.49 2.29
CA THR A 121 3.45 30.34 1.63
C THR A 121 4.88 30.03 2.06
N ALA A 122 5.07 29.29 3.15
CA ALA A 122 6.38 29.00 3.73
C ALA A 122 7.02 27.68 3.28
N HIS A 123 6.39 26.93 2.35
CA HIS A 123 6.97 25.75 1.68
C HIS A 123 7.66 24.71 2.59
N GLY A 124 7.14 24.43 3.79
CA GLY A 124 7.74 23.45 4.71
C GLY A 124 8.80 24.01 5.66
N GLU A 125 9.01 25.32 5.71
CA GLU A 125 9.81 25.95 6.76
C GLU A 125 9.24 25.63 8.16
N PRO A 126 10.09 25.48 9.19
CA PRO A 126 9.62 25.25 10.55
C PRO A 126 8.86 26.48 11.09
N CYS A 127 7.83 26.25 11.89
CA CYS A 127 7.13 27.30 12.62
C CYS A 127 8.10 28.06 13.53
N HIS A 128 7.98 29.39 13.56
CA HIS A 128 8.73 30.27 14.45
C HIS A 128 7.83 30.68 15.61
N PHE A 129 8.24 30.38 16.84
CA PHE A 129 7.51 30.79 18.05
C PHE A 129 8.42 31.63 18.96
N PRO A 130 7.93 32.74 19.54
CA PRO A 130 6.64 33.37 19.25
C PRO A 130 6.58 33.97 17.84
N PHE A 131 5.37 34.15 17.31
CA PHE A 131 5.11 34.99 16.14
C PHE A 131 3.99 35.99 16.40
N LEU A 132 4.05 37.13 15.72
CA LEU A 132 3.13 38.25 15.80
C LEU A 132 2.10 38.17 14.67
N PHE A 133 0.83 38.11 15.03
CA PHE A 133 -0.29 38.16 14.11
C PHE A 133 -1.40 39.06 14.67
N LEU A 134 -1.86 40.05 13.90
CA LEU A 134 -2.86 41.05 14.32
C LEU A 134 -2.54 41.70 15.68
N ASP A 135 -1.28 42.13 15.86
CA ASP A 135 -0.78 42.76 17.09
C ASP A 135 -0.88 41.87 18.35
N LYS A 136 -1.02 40.56 18.17
CA LYS A 136 -1.03 39.55 19.22
C LYS A 136 0.09 38.54 18.98
N GLU A 137 0.84 38.23 20.02
CA GLU A 137 1.89 37.20 19.97
C GLU A 137 1.29 35.82 20.25
N TYR A 138 1.81 34.81 19.54
CA TYR A 138 1.41 33.42 19.65
C TYR A 138 2.65 32.54 19.84
N ASP A 139 2.66 31.77 20.93
CA ASP A 139 3.68 30.76 21.24
C ASP A 139 3.32 29.35 20.72
N GLU A 140 2.13 29.22 20.15
CA GLU A 140 1.56 27.97 19.65
C GLU A 140 0.73 28.24 18.39
N CYS A 141 0.37 27.17 17.67
CA CYS A 141 -0.44 27.30 16.47
C CYS A 141 -1.82 27.86 16.79
N THR A 142 -2.29 28.76 15.94
CA THR A 142 -3.57 29.45 16.14
C THR A 142 -4.54 29.16 15.00
N SER A 143 -5.83 29.28 15.25
CA SER A 143 -6.88 29.30 14.21
C SER A 143 -7.36 30.73 13.91
N ASP A 144 -6.80 31.73 14.60
CA ASP A 144 -7.17 33.13 14.45
C ASP A 144 -6.95 33.59 12.99
N GLY A 145 -7.91 34.36 12.48
CA GLY A 145 -7.91 34.81 11.08
C GLY A 145 -8.48 33.81 10.06
N ARG A 146 -8.88 32.60 10.47
CA ARG A 146 -9.48 31.60 9.59
C ARG A 146 -10.89 31.20 10.00
N LYS A 147 -11.71 30.80 9.02
CA LYS A 147 -13.09 30.31 9.23
C LYS A 147 -13.19 28.79 9.25
N ASP A 148 -12.16 28.08 8.76
CA ASP A 148 -12.10 26.62 8.68
C ASP A 148 -11.63 25.95 9.98
N GLY A 149 -11.19 26.74 10.97
CA GLY A 149 -10.70 26.24 12.26
C GLY A 149 -9.37 25.49 12.18
N ARG A 150 -8.69 25.48 11.01
CA ARG A 150 -7.38 24.83 10.85
C ARG A 150 -6.31 25.63 11.58
N LEU A 151 -5.47 24.93 12.35
CA LEU A 151 -4.35 25.52 13.06
C LEU A 151 -3.21 25.87 12.09
N TRP A 152 -2.61 27.03 12.27
CA TRP A 152 -1.51 27.53 11.46
C TRP A 152 -0.47 28.24 12.32
N CYS A 153 0.74 28.39 11.77
CA CYS A 153 1.85 29.12 12.37
C CYS A 153 2.54 29.99 11.32
N ALA A 154 3.18 31.08 11.76
CA ALA A 154 4.14 31.79 10.93
C ALA A 154 5.52 31.10 11.00
N THR A 155 6.33 31.26 9.96
CA THR A 155 7.74 30.78 9.94
C THR A 155 8.74 31.89 10.24
N THR A 156 8.24 33.10 10.53
CA THR A 156 8.99 34.26 10.98
C THR A 156 8.30 34.92 12.17
N TYR A 157 8.98 35.84 12.85
CA TYR A 157 8.40 36.58 13.98
C TYR A 157 7.28 37.53 13.52
N ASP A 158 7.47 38.32 12.47
CA ASP A 158 6.46 39.27 12.00
C ASP A 158 5.73 38.75 10.76
N TYR A 159 4.58 38.10 10.99
CA TYR A 159 3.74 37.60 9.91
C TYR A 159 3.31 38.69 8.93
N LYS A 160 3.08 39.92 9.41
CA LYS A 160 2.56 41.01 8.58
C LYS A 160 3.60 41.49 7.57
N ALA A 161 4.88 41.41 7.92
CA ALA A 161 5.97 41.80 7.05
C ALA A 161 6.31 40.71 6.03
N ASP A 162 6.37 39.45 6.47
CA ASP A 162 6.89 38.35 5.65
C ASP A 162 5.80 37.55 4.93
N GLU A 163 4.57 37.55 5.46
CA GLU A 163 3.43 36.76 4.98
C GLU A 163 3.75 35.26 4.82
N LYS A 164 4.75 34.77 5.55
CA LYS A 164 5.20 33.39 5.55
C LYS A 164 4.51 32.58 6.64
N TRP A 165 3.72 31.60 6.22
CA TRP A 165 3.00 30.72 7.13
C TRP A 165 2.76 29.34 6.51
N GLY A 166 2.33 28.40 7.35
CA GLY A 166 1.65 27.20 6.89
C GLY A 166 0.87 26.53 8.00
N PHE A 167 0.26 25.39 7.67
CA PHE A 167 -0.58 24.68 8.61
C PHE A 167 0.25 23.88 9.59
N CYS A 168 -0.22 23.87 10.83
CA CYS A 168 0.31 23.01 11.85
C CYS A 168 -0.32 21.64 11.75
N GLU A 169 0.53 20.62 11.87
CA GLU A 169 0.09 19.25 11.97
C GLU A 169 -0.57 19.00 13.33
N THR A 170 -1.60 18.17 13.32
CA THR A 170 -2.19 17.65 14.56
C THR A 170 -1.21 16.71 15.27
N GLU A 171 -1.38 16.52 16.58
CA GLU A 171 -0.56 15.56 17.34
C GLU A 171 -0.69 14.13 16.77
N GLU A 172 -1.86 13.77 16.26
CA GLU A 172 -2.13 12.50 15.58
C GLU A 172 -1.30 12.35 14.29
N GLU A 173 -1.25 13.37 13.44
CA GLU A 173 -0.44 13.34 12.21
C GLU A 173 1.06 13.28 12.52
N ALA A 174 1.51 14.04 13.53
CA ALA A 174 2.88 14.01 14.01
C ALA A 174 3.29 12.64 14.58
N THR A 175 2.43 11.99 15.36
CA THR A 175 2.69 10.63 15.87
C THR A 175 2.71 9.61 14.74
N LYS A 176 1.77 9.69 13.79
CA LYS A 176 1.72 8.81 12.62
C LYS A 176 2.99 8.91 11.76
N ARG A 177 3.50 10.11 11.50
CA ARG A 177 4.77 10.29 10.75
C ARG A 177 5.96 9.70 11.50
N ARG A 178 6.06 9.93 12.80
CA ARG A 178 7.14 9.35 13.63
C ARG A 178 7.08 7.82 13.57
N GLN A 179 5.90 7.23 13.68
CA GLN A 179 5.69 5.80 13.51
C GLN A 179 6.11 5.31 12.11
N MET A 180 5.76 6.02 11.04
CA MET A 180 6.22 5.68 9.69
C MET A 180 7.75 5.74 9.55
N GLN A 181 8.40 6.76 10.14
CA GLN A 181 9.86 6.89 10.13
C GLN A 181 10.53 5.76 10.92
N GLU A 182 9.99 5.44 12.10
CA GLU A 182 10.46 4.31 12.90
C GLU A 182 10.32 3.00 12.13
N ALA A 183 9.19 2.79 11.45
CA ALA A 183 8.95 1.62 10.61
C ALA A 183 9.92 1.51 9.44
N GLU A 184 10.25 2.62 8.78
CA GLU A 184 11.27 2.67 7.73
C GLU A 184 12.66 2.29 8.29
N VAL A 185 13.06 2.82 9.45
CA VAL A 185 14.34 2.47 10.09
C VAL A 185 14.40 0.97 10.43
N MET A 186 13.33 0.40 10.96
CA MET A 186 13.25 -1.04 11.23
C MET A 186 13.33 -1.86 9.94
N TYR A 187 12.64 -1.42 8.88
CA TYR A 187 12.69 -2.07 7.57
C TYR A 187 14.12 -2.08 7.02
N GLN A 188 14.80 -0.92 7.02
CA GLN A 188 16.17 -0.80 6.53
C GLN A 188 17.16 -1.64 7.35
N THR A 189 16.97 -1.69 8.67
CA THR A 189 17.79 -2.54 9.55
C THR A 189 17.63 -4.01 9.20
N GLY A 190 16.39 -4.49 9.01
CA GLY A 190 16.11 -5.85 8.56
C GLY A 190 16.72 -6.15 7.19
N MET A 191 16.56 -5.25 6.23
CA MET A 191 17.12 -5.39 4.88
C MET A 191 18.65 -5.44 4.88
N LYS A 192 19.32 -4.64 5.71
CA LYS A 192 20.78 -4.67 5.85
C LYS A 192 21.28 -6.04 6.31
N ILE A 193 20.57 -6.68 7.25
CA ILE A 193 20.91 -8.02 7.73
C ILE A 193 20.67 -9.07 6.64
N LEU A 194 19.54 -8.99 5.91
CA LEU A 194 19.22 -9.91 4.81
C LEU A 194 20.26 -9.85 3.69
N ASN A 195 20.72 -8.65 3.33
CA ASN A 195 21.70 -8.46 2.27
C ASN A 195 23.14 -8.77 2.72
N GLY A 196 23.43 -8.62 4.01
CA GLY A 196 24.77 -8.82 4.58
C GLY A 196 25.06 -10.25 5.05
N SER A 197 24.06 -11.13 5.15
CA SER A 197 24.26 -12.49 5.67
C SER A 197 23.43 -13.56 4.96
N ASN A 198 24.08 -14.70 4.73
CA ASN A 198 23.46 -15.92 4.22
C ASN A 198 23.08 -16.92 5.33
N LYS A 199 23.43 -16.68 6.59
CA LYS A 199 23.12 -17.62 7.68
C LYS A 199 21.62 -17.57 8.02
N LYS A 200 20.96 -18.74 8.02
CA LYS A 200 19.52 -18.86 8.32
C LYS A 200 19.12 -18.23 9.66
N SER A 201 19.95 -18.36 10.70
CA SER A 201 19.73 -17.72 12.01
C SER A 201 19.65 -16.18 11.93
N GLN A 202 20.58 -15.56 11.20
CA GLN A 202 20.61 -14.10 11.03
C GLN A 202 19.45 -13.61 10.16
N LYS A 203 19.06 -14.38 9.13
CA LYS A 203 17.86 -14.08 8.34
C LYS A 203 16.59 -14.13 9.19
N ARG A 204 16.44 -15.11 10.10
CA ARG A 204 15.33 -15.15 11.07
C ARG A 204 15.28 -13.89 11.95
N GLU A 205 16.45 -13.41 12.40
CA GLU A 205 16.53 -12.16 13.16
C GLU A 205 16.09 -10.95 12.33
N ALA A 206 16.52 -10.87 11.07
CA ALA A 206 16.09 -9.81 10.15
C ALA A 206 14.55 -9.77 10.00
N TYR A 207 13.91 -10.93 9.90
CA TYR A 207 12.45 -11.00 9.82
C TYR A 207 11.73 -10.54 11.09
N ARG A 208 12.37 -10.54 12.26
CA ARG A 208 11.80 -9.92 13.47
C ARG A 208 11.70 -8.41 13.33
N TYR A 209 12.71 -7.76 12.75
CA TYR A 209 12.66 -6.33 12.46
C TYR A 209 11.60 -6.02 11.40
N LEU A 210 11.50 -6.85 10.34
CA LEU A 210 10.48 -6.69 9.31
C LEU A 210 9.06 -6.90 9.84
N GLN A 211 8.84 -7.82 10.78
CA GLN A 211 7.54 -8.01 11.43
C GLN A 211 7.13 -6.77 12.24
N LYS A 212 8.06 -6.14 12.97
CA LYS A 212 7.79 -4.88 13.66
C LYS A 212 7.45 -3.76 12.67
N ALA A 213 8.23 -3.60 11.60
CA ALA A 213 7.91 -2.64 10.54
C ALA A 213 6.53 -2.89 9.90
N ALA A 214 6.17 -4.16 9.66
CA ALA A 214 4.86 -4.53 9.12
C ALA A 214 3.70 -4.20 10.08
N SER A 215 3.90 -4.34 11.40
CA SER A 215 2.89 -3.94 12.41
C SER A 215 2.63 -2.44 12.43
N MET A 216 3.58 -1.63 11.96
CA MET A 216 3.43 -0.18 11.77
C MET A 216 2.95 0.20 10.36
N ASN A 217 2.35 -0.75 9.62
CA ASN A 217 1.80 -0.56 8.27
C ASN A 217 2.85 -0.17 7.20
N HIS A 218 4.10 -0.59 7.37
CA HIS A 218 5.11 -0.37 6.34
C HIS A 218 4.89 -1.33 5.16
N THR A 219 4.37 -0.82 4.05
CA THR A 219 3.94 -1.63 2.87
C THR A 219 5.02 -2.59 2.36
N LYS A 220 6.28 -2.15 2.21
CA LYS A 220 7.37 -3.02 1.73
C LYS A 220 7.73 -4.13 2.74
N ALA A 221 7.59 -3.84 4.03
CA ALA A 221 7.86 -4.83 5.08
C ALA A 221 6.74 -5.85 5.13
N LEU A 222 5.49 -5.38 5.03
CA LEU A 222 4.29 -6.20 4.95
C LEU A 222 4.40 -7.18 3.78
N GLU A 223 4.80 -6.73 2.60
CA GLU A 223 5.05 -7.58 1.44
C GLU A 223 6.05 -8.71 1.75
N ARG A 224 7.24 -8.36 2.26
CA ARG A 224 8.31 -9.33 2.58
C ARG A 224 7.85 -10.36 3.61
N VAL A 225 7.20 -9.90 4.69
CA VAL A 225 6.68 -10.78 5.75
C VAL A 225 5.58 -11.68 5.21
N SER A 226 4.67 -11.16 4.39
CA SER A 226 3.55 -11.93 3.81
C SER A 226 4.07 -13.10 2.96
N TYR A 227 5.04 -12.85 2.08
CA TYR A 227 5.66 -13.92 1.30
C TYR A 227 6.43 -14.93 2.15
N ALA A 228 7.12 -14.47 3.19
CA ALA A 228 7.81 -15.38 4.11
C ALA A 228 6.84 -16.27 4.90
N LEU A 229 5.67 -15.75 5.29
CA LEU A 229 4.60 -16.53 5.92
C LEU A 229 3.92 -17.48 4.92
N LEU A 230 3.84 -17.10 3.64
CA LEU A 230 3.27 -17.96 2.60
C LEU A 230 4.17 -19.17 2.32
N PHE A 231 5.49 -18.98 2.21
CA PHE A 231 6.42 -20.04 1.79
C PHE A 231 7.14 -20.75 2.94
N GLY A 232 7.18 -20.16 4.14
CA GLY A 232 7.71 -20.83 5.33
C GLY A 232 9.24 -20.91 5.46
N ASP A 233 10.00 -20.12 4.68
CA ASP A 233 11.47 -20.24 4.64
C ASP A 233 12.17 -19.76 5.94
N TYR A 234 11.88 -18.50 6.32
CA TYR A 234 12.46 -17.84 7.51
C TYR A 234 11.46 -17.63 8.64
N LEU A 235 10.17 -17.63 8.34
CA LEU A 235 9.09 -17.60 9.30
C LEU A 235 8.33 -18.92 9.21
N THR A 236 7.66 -19.32 10.29
CA THR A 236 6.76 -20.47 10.23
C THR A 236 5.62 -20.17 9.27
N GLN A 237 5.31 -21.11 8.37
CA GLN A 237 4.24 -20.94 7.40
C GLN A 237 2.90 -20.67 8.10
N ASN A 238 2.19 -19.63 7.65
CA ASN A 238 0.84 -19.33 8.09
C ASN A 238 0.05 -18.69 6.94
N LEU A 239 -0.71 -19.53 6.24
CA LEU A 239 -1.47 -19.13 5.04
C LEU A 239 -2.59 -18.13 5.37
N GLN A 240 -3.20 -18.24 6.55
CA GLN A 240 -4.30 -17.38 6.96
C GLN A 240 -3.80 -15.95 7.20
N THR A 241 -2.74 -15.79 8.00
CA THR A 241 -2.15 -14.47 8.25
C THR A 241 -1.54 -13.89 6.97
N ALA A 242 -0.91 -14.71 6.12
CA ALA A 242 -0.41 -14.26 4.83
C ALA A 242 -1.54 -13.71 3.94
N LYS A 243 -2.68 -14.41 3.86
CA LYS A 243 -3.86 -13.96 3.12
C LYS A 243 -4.36 -12.61 3.63
N GLU A 244 -4.54 -12.45 4.94
CA GLU A 244 -5.00 -11.19 5.54
C GLU A 244 -4.07 -10.02 5.21
N MET A 245 -2.75 -10.24 5.27
CA MET A 245 -1.77 -9.21 4.89
C MET A 245 -1.81 -8.90 3.39
N PHE A 246 -2.03 -9.90 2.52
CA PHE A 246 -2.20 -9.66 1.07
C PHE A 246 -3.51 -8.95 0.73
N GLU A 247 -4.60 -9.22 1.47
CA GLU A 247 -5.86 -8.47 1.36
C GLU A 247 -5.64 -7.00 1.71
N LYS A 248 -4.92 -6.71 2.79
CA LYS A 248 -4.54 -5.35 3.14
C LYS A 248 -3.68 -4.65 2.08
N LEU A 249 -2.66 -5.35 1.54
CA LEU A 249 -1.84 -4.82 0.44
C LEU A 249 -2.70 -4.52 -0.80
N THR A 250 -3.71 -5.34 -1.06
CA THR A 250 -4.65 -5.18 -2.18
C THR A 250 -5.55 -3.96 -1.99
N GLU A 251 -6.02 -3.72 -0.76
CA GLU A 251 -6.77 -2.51 -0.37
C GLU A 251 -5.94 -1.24 -0.54
N GLU A 252 -4.64 -1.30 -0.24
CA GLU A 252 -3.67 -0.21 -0.51
C GLU A 252 -3.32 -0.08 -2.00
N GLY A 253 -3.85 -0.94 -2.88
CA GLY A 253 -3.59 -0.89 -4.32
C GLY A 253 -2.25 -1.50 -4.75
N SER A 254 -1.60 -2.30 -3.90
CA SER A 254 -0.30 -2.92 -4.21
C SER A 254 -0.41 -3.95 -5.34
N PRO A 255 0.27 -3.76 -6.48
CA PRO A 255 0.26 -4.72 -7.59
C PRO A 255 0.78 -6.10 -7.21
N LYS A 256 1.70 -6.17 -6.22
CA LYS A 256 2.24 -7.42 -5.71
C LYS A 256 1.26 -8.14 -4.78
N GLY A 257 0.50 -7.39 -3.96
CA GLY A 257 -0.60 -7.95 -3.18
C GLY A 257 -1.65 -8.59 -4.08
N GLN A 258 -2.03 -7.89 -5.16
CA GLN A 258 -2.94 -8.41 -6.19
C GLN A 258 -2.40 -9.71 -6.80
N ALA A 259 -1.14 -9.74 -7.24
CA ALA A 259 -0.53 -10.95 -7.81
C ALA A 259 -0.47 -12.12 -6.81
N ALA A 260 -0.19 -11.84 -5.53
CA ALA A 260 -0.17 -12.84 -4.47
C ALA A 260 -1.56 -13.45 -4.20
N LEU A 261 -2.61 -12.62 -4.11
CA LEU A 261 -3.99 -13.14 -4.01
C LEU A 261 -4.38 -13.94 -5.24
N GLY A 262 -3.97 -13.49 -6.43
CA GLY A 262 -4.12 -14.25 -7.67
C GLY A 262 -3.52 -15.64 -7.56
N PHE A 263 -2.31 -15.74 -7.01
CA PHE A 263 -1.64 -17.01 -6.74
C PHE A 263 -2.37 -17.89 -5.72
N LEU A 264 -2.84 -17.33 -4.60
CA LEU A 264 -3.62 -18.09 -3.61
C LEU A 264 -4.89 -18.68 -4.22
N TYR A 265 -5.65 -17.91 -4.99
CA TYR A 265 -6.87 -18.40 -5.64
C TYR A 265 -6.60 -19.37 -6.79
N ALA A 266 -5.48 -19.21 -7.51
CA ALA A 266 -5.09 -20.14 -8.58
C ALA A 266 -4.67 -21.50 -8.02
N SER A 267 -3.86 -21.49 -6.95
CA SER A 267 -3.32 -22.69 -6.30
C SER A 267 -4.30 -23.34 -5.31
N GLY A 268 -5.27 -22.59 -4.78
CA GLY A 268 -6.14 -23.05 -3.70
C GLY A 268 -5.45 -23.11 -2.34
N LEU A 269 -4.35 -22.38 -2.14
CA LEU A 269 -3.62 -22.35 -0.88
C LEU A 269 -4.33 -21.45 0.14
N GLY A 270 -4.85 -22.05 1.21
CA GLY A 270 -5.55 -21.33 2.28
C GLY A 270 -6.90 -20.72 1.87
N VAL A 271 -7.34 -20.94 0.64
CA VAL A 271 -8.62 -20.45 0.09
C VAL A 271 -9.23 -21.48 -0.87
N ASN A 272 -10.54 -21.39 -1.08
CA ASN A 272 -11.18 -22.15 -2.15
C ASN A 272 -10.66 -21.67 -3.51
N SER A 273 -10.13 -22.60 -4.30
CA SER A 273 -9.58 -22.27 -5.62
C SER A 273 -10.65 -21.66 -6.52
N SER A 274 -10.26 -20.65 -7.29
CA SER A 274 -11.15 -19.97 -8.23
C SER A 274 -10.32 -19.35 -9.34
N GLN A 275 -10.34 -19.99 -10.51
CA GLN A 275 -9.61 -19.50 -11.68
C GLN A 275 -10.11 -18.12 -12.13
N ALA A 276 -11.43 -17.87 -12.01
CA ALA A 276 -12.02 -16.57 -12.33
C ALA A 276 -11.50 -15.46 -11.41
N LYS A 277 -11.49 -15.68 -10.09
CA LYS A 277 -10.91 -14.71 -9.14
C LYS A 277 -9.43 -14.51 -9.40
N ALA A 278 -8.67 -15.59 -9.60
CA ALA A 278 -7.25 -15.53 -9.89
C ALA A 278 -6.96 -14.67 -11.12
N LEU A 279 -7.71 -14.87 -12.20
CA LEU A 279 -7.59 -14.07 -13.42
C LEU A 279 -7.82 -12.58 -13.15
N VAL A 280 -8.87 -12.23 -12.41
CA VAL A 280 -9.15 -10.83 -12.04
C VAL A 280 -7.98 -10.21 -11.26
N TYR A 281 -7.50 -10.89 -10.23
CA TYR A 281 -6.35 -10.42 -9.44
C TYR A 281 -5.07 -10.26 -10.28
N TYR A 282 -4.76 -11.21 -11.15
CA TYR A 282 -3.61 -11.10 -12.05
C TYR A 282 -3.78 -9.97 -13.07
N THR A 283 -4.98 -9.73 -13.59
CA THR A 283 -5.21 -8.58 -14.50
C THR A 283 -4.94 -7.25 -13.81
N PHE A 284 -5.42 -7.04 -12.58
CA PHE A 284 -5.11 -5.82 -11.83
C PHE A 284 -3.63 -5.73 -11.45
N GLY A 285 -3.01 -6.84 -11.06
CA GLY A 285 -1.57 -6.89 -10.80
C GLY A 285 -0.74 -6.50 -12.03
N ALA A 286 -1.07 -7.05 -13.20
CA ALA A 286 -0.38 -6.76 -14.46
C ALA A 286 -0.59 -5.30 -14.90
N LEU A 287 -1.81 -4.77 -14.79
CA LEU A 287 -2.10 -3.34 -15.03
C LEU A 287 -1.32 -2.42 -14.08
N GLY A 288 -1.11 -2.86 -12.84
CA GLY A 288 -0.27 -2.18 -11.85
C GLY A 288 1.24 -2.38 -12.06
N GLY A 289 1.68 -3.03 -13.14
CA GLY A 289 3.09 -3.23 -13.47
C GLY A 289 3.75 -4.43 -12.79
N ASN A 290 2.99 -5.36 -12.22
CA ASN A 290 3.56 -6.60 -11.68
C ASN A 290 3.97 -7.54 -12.83
N LEU A 291 5.28 -7.76 -12.98
CA LEU A 291 5.83 -8.58 -14.05
C LEU A 291 5.39 -10.05 -13.99
N ILE A 292 5.31 -10.64 -12.79
CA ILE A 292 4.88 -12.03 -12.61
C ILE A 292 3.43 -12.20 -13.08
N ALA A 293 2.54 -11.28 -12.70
CA ALA A 293 1.17 -11.28 -13.16
C ALA A 293 1.08 -11.12 -14.68
N HIS A 294 1.86 -10.22 -15.28
CA HIS A 294 1.92 -10.05 -16.73
C HIS A 294 2.39 -11.35 -17.43
N MET A 295 3.46 -11.98 -16.94
CA MET A 295 3.96 -13.26 -17.45
C MET A 295 2.92 -14.38 -17.34
N ILE A 296 2.17 -14.45 -16.23
CA ILE A 296 1.10 -15.46 -16.04
C ILE A 296 -0.04 -15.27 -17.05
N LEU A 297 -0.39 -14.03 -17.39
CA LEU A 297 -1.47 -13.76 -18.36
C LEU A 297 -1.04 -14.07 -19.79
N VAL A 298 0.21 -13.78 -20.14
CA VAL A 298 0.74 -14.00 -21.50
C VAL A 298 1.10 -15.47 -21.75
N SER A 299 1.47 -16.23 -20.73
CA SER A 299 1.80 -17.67 -20.89
C SER A 299 0.61 -18.58 -21.19
N LYS A 300 -0.62 -18.05 -21.22
CA LYS A 300 -1.85 -18.79 -21.55
C LYS A 300 -2.39 -18.58 -22.97
N THR A 301 -1.65 -17.87 -23.83
CA THR A 301 -1.97 -17.72 -25.26
C THR A 301 -1.03 -18.54 -26.11
#